data_AF-A0A812YJE1-F1
#
_entry.id   AF-A0A812YJE1-F1
#
_cell.length_a   1.000
_cell.length_b   1.000
_cell.length_c   1.000
_cell.angle_alpha   90.00
_cell.angle_beta   90.00
_cell.angle_gamma   90.00
#
_symmetry.space_group_name_H-M   'P 1'
#
loop_
_entity.id
_entity.type
_entity.pdbx_description
1 polymer ?
#
loop_
_entity_poly.entity_id
_entity_poly.type
_entity_poly.pdbx_seq_one_letter_code
_entity_poly.pdbx_strand_id
1 'polypeptide(L)'
;MVSSSQAWRSFWRLRWPPIALGFMVGMSVALLSRRWEAEILESGRQRPPNVFPGDPKIQRVESGNPPTFILKHNSKAGGTFSRVLLKAVFRNRVHLQYIDDDNVLPLNATTFHFVAVLMRNPCSWYVAWANECPTKAYDFRRPTFGPNPFQPMGYLERHTTQQEFQDFVLNTRSPDGIGVIGFYLWQSIIAPVCHLWHQRLAEGKKMYEGATPERCNNTDRIRQDLAAADPRKLAHCWIFQETLMDDMRECLLAYEQLILPGAIDWDLFNQAAANRSGEGLFFERAWSVARWAAPSLQIRRHKPCAEHFQDPAMTRILRAADPFLFEKFGYGQCCTPSSHRIW
;
A
#
# COMPACT_ATOMS: atom_id res chain seq x y z
N MET A 1 -6.51 -8.39 63.89
CA MET A 1 -7.53 -8.05 62.88
C MET A 1 -7.64 -6.53 62.80
N VAL A 2 -7.33 -6.02 61.60
CA VAL A 2 -7.42 -4.66 61.04
C VAL A 2 -7.14 -3.43 61.92
N SER A 3 -6.06 -2.76 61.50
CA SER A 3 -5.37 -1.57 61.99
C SER A 3 -6.07 -0.23 61.73
N SER A 4 -6.14 0.60 62.79
CA SER A 4 -5.77 2.03 62.91
C SER A 4 -5.97 3.06 61.76
N SER A 5 -6.88 4.01 62.02
CA SER A 5 -6.74 5.49 62.06
C SER A 5 -6.01 6.31 60.98
N GLN A 6 -6.81 7.16 60.30
CA GLN A 6 -6.72 8.62 60.08
C GLN A 6 -5.37 9.37 60.00
N ALA A 7 -5.25 10.07 58.86
CA ALA A 7 -5.00 11.50 58.64
C ALA A 7 -3.75 12.16 59.24
N TRP A 8 -2.95 12.83 58.38
CA TRP A 8 -2.38 14.16 58.62
C TRP A 8 -1.74 14.77 57.35
N ARG A 9 -2.01 16.07 57.16
CA ARG A 9 -1.19 17.16 56.55
C ARG A 9 -1.11 17.34 55.03
N SER A 10 -1.94 18.27 54.59
CA SER A 10 -1.64 19.33 53.64
C SER A 10 -0.42 20.19 54.05
N PHE A 11 0.40 20.63 53.07
CA PHE A 11 1.06 21.97 53.02
C PHE A 11 1.84 22.19 51.69
N TRP A 12 1.42 23.21 50.92
CA TRP A 12 2.06 24.02 49.85
C TRP A 12 2.78 23.40 48.63
N ARG A 13 2.39 23.81 47.41
CA ARG A 13 3.01 24.93 46.64
C ARG A 13 2.34 25.16 45.27
N LEU A 14 1.98 26.42 45.04
CA LEU A 14 1.75 27.18 43.81
C LEU A 14 1.83 26.45 42.45
N ARG A 15 0.71 26.41 41.74
CA ARG A 15 0.62 26.20 40.28
C ARG A 15 1.01 27.50 39.55
N TRP A 16 2.06 27.45 38.75
CA TRP A 16 2.23 28.29 37.56
C TRP A 16 1.94 27.43 36.30
N PRO A 17 1.35 27.98 35.24
CA PRO A 17 0.98 27.21 34.05
C PRO A 17 2.18 27.01 33.11
N PRO A 18 2.37 25.84 32.46
CA PRO A 18 3.28 25.74 31.34
C PRO A 18 2.54 26.16 30.07
N ILE A 19 2.32 27.47 29.90
CA ILE A 19 1.97 28.06 28.60
C ILE A 19 3.03 29.11 28.30
N ALA A 20 4.21 28.68 27.84
CA ALA A 20 5.21 29.61 27.26
C ALA A 20 6.39 28.94 26.53
N LEU A 21 6.57 27.61 26.50
CA LEU A 21 7.70 26.98 25.77
C LEU A 21 7.32 26.17 24.53
N GLY A 22 6.04 26.02 24.21
CA GLY A 22 5.59 25.35 22.98
C GLY A 22 5.60 26.25 21.73
N PHE A 23 5.62 27.57 21.89
CA PHE A 23 5.46 28.50 20.77
C PHE A 23 6.77 28.86 20.04
N MET A 24 7.93 28.76 20.68
CA MET A 24 9.20 29.11 20.03
C MET A 24 9.81 27.95 19.22
N VAL A 25 9.60 26.68 19.59
CA VAL A 25 10.11 25.54 18.81
C VAL A 25 9.24 25.26 17.56
N GLY A 26 7.92 25.47 17.66
CA GLY A 26 7.00 25.31 16.53
C GLY A 26 7.15 26.36 15.43
N MET A 27 7.44 27.62 15.79
CA MET A 27 7.69 28.68 14.80
C MET A 27 9.01 28.48 14.04
N SER A 28 10.06 27.97 14.69
CA SER A 28 11.34 27.72 14.01
C SER A 28 11.23 26.66 12.91
N VAL A 29 10.47 25.58 13.13
CA VAL A 29 10.27 24.53 12.10
C VAL A 29 9.37 25.03 10.96
N ALA A 30 8.32 25.80 11.26
CA ALA A 30 7.45 26.38 10.24
C ALA A 30 8.14 27.47 9.40
N LEU A 31 8.98 28.31 10.03
CA LEU A 31 9.77 29.34 9.34
C LEU A 31 10.91 28.74 8.52
N LEU A 32 11.59 27.69 9.00
CA LEU A 32 12.60 26.97 8.23
C LEU A 32 11.96 26.24 7.04
N SER A 33 10.75 25.70 7.18
CA SER A 33 10.04 25.06 6.07
C SER A 33 9.61 26.08 5.00
N ARG A 34 9.11 27.25 5.41
CA ARG A 34 8.73 28.32 4.46
C ARG A 34 9.94 28.95 3.77
N ARG A 35 11.07 29.07 4.47
CA ARG A 35 12.33 29.58 3.89
C ARG A 35 12.91 28.62 2.86
N TRP A 36 12.87 27.32 3.11
CA TRP A 36 13.31 26.31 2.14
C TRP A 36 12.37 26.28 0.91
N GLU A 37 11.05 26.37 1.10
CA GLU A 37 10.09 26.42 -0.02
C GLU A 37 10.28 27.66 -0.90
N ALA A 38 10.55 28.82 -0.30
CA ALA A 38 10.90 30.04 -1.03
C ALA A 38 12.22 29.89 -1.80
N GLU A 39 13.26 29.29 -1.19
CA GLU A 39 14.54 29.03 -1.86
C GLU A 39 14.42 28.02 -3.02
N ILE A 40 13.52 27.04 -2.96
CA ILE A 40 13.26 26.12 -4.09
C ILE A 40 12.53 26.84 -5.24
N LEU A 41 11.56 27.71 -4.92
CA LEU A 41 10.82 28.47 -5.93
C LEU A 41 11.68 29.55 -6.59
N GLU A 42 12.55 30.21 -5.83
CA GLU A 42 13.43 31.28 -6.35
C GLU A 42 14.68 30.74 -7.05
N SER A 43 15.22 29.58 -6.65
CA SER A 43 16.45 29.06 -7.25
C SER A 43 16.26 28.43 -8.64
N GLY A 44 15.02 28.31 -9.13
CA GLY A 44 14.73 27.61 -10.39
C GLY A 44 15.22 26.16 -10.40
N ARG A 45 15.63 25.62 -9.24
CA ARG A 45 16.08 24.24 -9.10
C ARG A 45 14.85 23.38 -9.28
N GLN A 46 14.80 22.70 -10.43
CA GLN A 46 13.93 21.56 -10.61
C GLN A 46 14.01 20.73 -9.32
N ARG A 47 12.85 20.35 -8.76
CA ARG A 47 12.78 19.39 -7.65
C ARG A 47 13.86 18.34 -7.94
N PRO A 48 14.77 18.04 -6.99
CA PRO A 48 15.73 16.96 -7.20
C PRO A 48 14.86 15.81 -7.70
N PRO A 49 15.12 15.32 -8.92
CA PRO A 49 14.21 14.37 -9.51
C PRO A 49 14.06 13.28 -8.46
N ASN A 50 12.82 12.89 -8.14
CA ASN A 50 12.53 11.80 -7.20
C ASN A 50 13.15 10.53 -7.80
N VAL A 51 14.46 10.46 -7.72
CA VAL A 51 15.37 9.51 -8.32
C VAL A 51 15.96 8.89 -7.09
N PHE A 52 15.22 7.93 -6.55
CA PHE A 52 15.89 6.70 -6.20
C PHE A 52 16.78 6.35 -7.41
N PRO A 53 18.12 6.29 -7.25
CA PRO A 53 19.00 5.91 -8.34
C PRO A 53 18.54 4.54 -8.84
N GLY A 54 17.91 4.52 -10.02
CA GLY A 54 17.45 3.35 -10.76
C GLY A 54 16.81 2.23 -9.94
N ASP A 55 15.50 2.31 -9.66
CA ASP A 55 14.73 1.07 -9.53
C ASP A 55 14.59 0.45 -10.94
N PRO A 56 14.81 -0.87 -11.10
CA PRO A 56 15.22 -1.43 -12.36
C PRO A 56 14.05 -1.52 -13.33
N LYS A 57 14.27 -1.07 -14.58
CA LYS A 57 13.64 -1.70 -15.76
C LYS A 57 13.66 -3.19 -15.49
N ILE A 58 12.50 -3.87 -15.41
CA ILE A 58 12.31 -5.32 -15.21
C ILE A 58 13.67 -5.99 -15.24
N GLN A 59 14.32 -6.13 -14.07
CA GLN A 59 15.70 -6.57 -14.03
C GLN A 59 15.64 -7.97 -14.64
N ARG A 60 16.02 -8.10 -15.91
CA ARG A 60 16.27 -9.38 -16.53
C ARG A 60 17.29 -9.98 -15.59
N VAL A 61 16.87 -11.02 -14.88
CA VAL A 61 17.70 -11.78 -13.95
C VAL A 61 18.94 -12.15 -14.76
N GLU A 62 20.02 -11.39 -14.62
CA GLU A 62 21.27 -11.67 -15.30
C GLU A 62 21.75 -13.00 -14.72
N SER A 63 21.97 -13.96 -15.62
CA SER A 63 22.23 -15.36 -15.33
C SER A 63 23.42 -15.50 -14.38
N GLY A 64 23.13 -15.79 -13.12
CA GLY A 64 24.13 -16.17 -12.14
C GLY A 64 23.46 -16.86 -10.96
N ASN A 65 22.49 -16.20 -10.33
CA ASN A 65 21.60 -16.80 -9.34
C ASN A 65 20.22 -16.13 -9.43
N PRO A 66 19.12 -16.87 -9.70
CA PRO A 66 17.79 -16.30 -9.65
C PRO A 66 17.50 -15.74 -8.24
N PRO A 67 16.78 -14.60 -8.11
CA PRO A 67 16.29 -14.18 -6.81
C PRO A 67 15.49 -15.33 -6.20
N THR A 68 15.52 -15.52 -4.89
CA THR A 68 14.80 -16.65 -4.27
C THR A 68 13.52 -16.20 -3.57
N PHE A 69 13.37 -14.90 -3.33
CA PHE A 69 12.20 -14.26 -2.74
C PHE A 69 11.73 -13.06 -3.58
N ILE A 70 10.48 -13.08 -4.02
CA ILE A 70 9.80 -11.98 -4.72
C ILE A 70 8.73 -11.41 -3.80
N LEU A 71 8.78 -10.09 -3.55
CA LEU A 71 7.66 -9.35 -2.98
C LEU A 71 6.95 -8.54 -4.08
N LYS A 72 5.74 -8.96 -4.45
CA LYS A 72 4.83 -8.15 -5.25
C LYS A 72 3.94 -7.37 -4.29
N HIS A 73 3.81 -6.05 -4.48
CA HIS A 73 2.88 -5.28 -3.67
C HIS A 73 1.78 -4.64 -4.51
N ASN A 74 0.57 -4.63 -3.99
CA ASN A 74 -0.49 -3.79 -4.51
C ASN A 74 -0.30 -2.34 -4.05
N SER A 75 -0.88 -1.41 -4.79
CA SER A 75 -0.82 0.01 -4.44
C SER A 75 -1.40 0.22 -3.05
N LYS A 76 -0.82 1.13 -2.26
CA LYS A 76 -1.27 1.46 -0.89
C LYS A 76 -1.43 0.28 0.08
N ALA A 77 -0.77 -0.85 -0.19
CA ALA A 77 -0.71 -2.01 0.71
C ALA A 77 0.60 -2.05 1.55
N GLY A 78 1.21 -0.90 1.82
CA GLY A 78 2.44 -0.83 2.63
C GLY A 78 3.75 -1.11 1.88
N GLY A 79 3.76 -1.09 0.53
CA GLY A 79 4.93 -1.43 -0.29
C GLY A 79 6.22 -0.69 0.10
N THR A 80 6.16 0.62 0.35
CA THR A 80 7.34 1.41 0.76
C THR A 80 7.94 0.92 2.07
N PHE A 81 7.09 0.67 3.08
CA PHE A 81 7.54 0.15 4.37
C PHE A 81 8.16 -1.24 4.22
N SER A 82 7.45 -2.15 3.56
CA SER A 82 7.91 -3.53 3.36
C SER A 82 9.22 -3.59 2.59
N ARG A 83 9.42 -2.69 1.60
CA ARG A 83 10.68 -2.57 0.86
C ARG A 83 11.85 -2.12 1.71
N VAL A 84 11.64 -1.19 2.63
CA VAL A 84 12.69 -0.75 3.55
C VAL A 84 13.00 -1.86 4.56
N LEU A 85 11.97 -2.45 5.16
CA LEU A 85 12.10 -3.55 6.12
C LEU A 85 12.85 -4.73 5.52
N LEU A 86 12.39 -5.25 4.37
CA LEU A 86 12.99 -6.43 3.75
C LEU A 86 14.44 -6.17 3.28
N LYS A 87 14.76 -4.95 2.79
CA LYS A 87 16.17 -4.57 2.49
C LYS A 87 17.04 -4.55 3.74
N ALA A 88 16.47 -4.29 4.91
CA ALA A 88 17.19 -4.31 6.16
C ALA A 88 17.41 -5.72 6.70
N VAL A 89 16.39 -6.57 6.65
CA VAL A 89 16.44 -7.89 7.30
C VAL A 89 17.03 -8.98 6.43
N PHE A 90 17.03 -8.87 5.11
CA PHE A 90 17.74 -9.82 4.25
C PHE A 90 19.25 -9.64 4.39
N ARG A 91 19.95 -10.68 4.87
CA ARG A 91 21.42 -10.68 5.01
C ARG A 91 22.12 -10.51 3.66
N ASN A 92 21.57 -11.12 2.61
CA ASN A 92 22.04 -10.97 1.24
C ASN A 92 20.89 -10.58 0.31
N ARG A 93 20.96 -9.36 -0.22
CA ARG A 93 19.90 -8.75 -1.04
C ARG A 93 19.79 -9.31 -2.45
N VAL A 94 20.78 -10.07 -2.93
CA VAL A 94 20.69 -10.71 -4.26
C VAL A 94 19.55 -11.71 -4.35
N HIS A 95 19.08 -12.21 -3.21
CA HIS A 95 17.97 -13.15 -3.09
C HIS A 95 16.59 -12.46 -3.07
N LEU A 96 16.55 -11.13 -3.08
CA LEU A 96 15.34 -10.35 -2.85
C LEU A 96 15.01 -9.49 -4.06
N GLN A 97 13.84 -9.72 -4.63
CA GLN A 97 13.29 -8.91 -5.71
C GLN A 97 11.98 -8.24 -5.28
N TYR A 98 11.82 -6.97 -5.65
CA TYR A 98 10.59 -6.22 -5.46
C TYR A 98 9.92 -5.98 -6.80
N ILE A 99 8.62 -6.23 -6.85
CA ILE A 99 7.78 -5.87 -7.98
C ILE A 99 6.82 -4.79 -7.49
N ASP A 100 7.09 -3.57 -7.94
CA ASP A 100 6.26 -2.40 -7.62
C ASP A 100 4.82 -2.61 -8.12
N ASP A 101 3.91 -1.79 -7.62
CA ASP A 101 2.48 -1.91 -7.90
C ASP A 101 2.18 -1.87 -9.40
N ASP A 102 2.80 -0.98 -10.15
CA ASP A 102 2.58 -0.81 -11.59
C ASP A 102 3.22 -1.89 -12.48
N ASN A 103 3.98 -2.81 -11.92
CA ASN A 103 4.61 -3.90 -12.66
C ASN A 103 3.83 -5.21 -12.51
N VAL A 104 3.92 -6.09 -13.50
CA VAL A 104 3.25 -7.39 -13.48
C VAL A 104 4.07 -8.46 -12.76
N LEU A 105 3.41 -9.40 -12.10
CA LEU A 105 4.03 -10.63 -11.65
C LEU A 105 4.31 -11.54 -12.88
N PRO A 106 5.53 -12.04 -13.09
CA PRO A 106 5.81 -12.98 -14.17
C PRO A 106 4.96 -14.25 -14.05
N LEU A 107 4.46 -14.77 -15.18
CA LEU A 107 3.56 -15.93 -15.23
C LEU A 107 4.12 -17.19 -14.54
N ASN A 108 5.44 -17.34 -14.53
CA ASN A 108 6.15 -18.47 -13.95
C ASN A 108 6.87 -18.12 -12.64
N ALA A 109 6.54 -16.98 -12.02
CA ALA A 109 7.25 -16.52 -10.82
C ALA A 109 7.17 -17.55 -9.68
N THR A 110 6.01 -18.17 -9.48
CA THR A 110 5.80 -19.18 -8.44
C THR A 110 6.50 -20.51 -8.74
N THR A 111 6.93 -20.76 -9.97
CA THR A 111 7.66 -21.99 -10.32
C THR A 111 9.12 -21.95 -9.85
N PHE A 112 9.72 -20.77 -9.82
CA PHE A 112 11.17 -20.61 -9.59
C PHE A 112 11.51 -19.83 -8.32
N HIS A 113 10.55 -19.13 -7.74
CA HIS A 113 10.79 -18.19 -6.65
C HIS A 113 9.73 -18.35 -5.57
N PHE A 114 10.11 -18.08 -4.31
CA PHE A 114 9.12 -17.86 -3.27
C PHE A 114 8.46 -16.51 -3.49
N VAL A 115 7.14 -16.49 -3.71
CA VAL A 115 6.39 -15.28 -4.07
C VAL A 115 5.48 -14.91 -2.91
N ALA A 116 5.71 -13.72 -2.34
CA ALA A 116 4.83 -13.09 -1.38
C ALA A 116 4.10 -11.90 -2.02
N VAL A 117 2.80 -11.75 -1.72
CA VAL A 117 1.99 -10.65 -2.24
C VAL A 117 1.40 -9.82 -1.10
N LEU A 118 1.60 -8.50 -1.14
CA LEU A 118 0.95 -7.57 -0.20
C LEU A 118 -0.46 -7.21 -0.67
N MET A 119 -1.43 -7.45 0.22
CA MET A 119 -2.84 -7.14 0.02
C MET A 119 -3.34 -6.23 1.15
N ARG A 120 -4.44 -5.53 0.87
CA ARG A 120 -5.12 -4.67 1.83
C ARG A 120 -6.61 -4.92 1.73
N ASN A 121 -7.34 -4.74 2.84
CA ASN A 121 -8.80 -4.73 2.82
C ASN A 121 -9.31 -3.78 1.71
N PRO A 122 -10.18 -4.25 0.80
CA PRO A 122 -10.64 -3.44 -0.33
C PRO A 122 -11.20 -2.07 0.10
N CYS A 123 -11.94 -2.00 1.20
CA CYS A 123 -12.50 -0.74 1.69
C CYS A 123 -11.41 0.24 2.14
N SER A 124 -10.44 -0.24 2.92
CA SER A 124 -9.27 0.54 3.34
C SER A 124 -8.43 1.02 2.15
N TRP A 125 -8.36 0.20 1.10
CA TRP A 125 -7.66 0.55 -0.13
C TRP A 125 -8.35 1.68 -0.88
N TYR A 126 -9.67 1.61 -1.07
CA TYR A 126 -10.45 2.67 -1.75
C TYR A 126 -10.31 4.01 -1.04
N VAL A 127 -10.39 4.02 0.30
CA VAL A 127 -10.19 5.23 1.11
C VAL A 127 -8.79 5.80 0.89
N ALA A 128 -7.75 4.96 0.93
CA ALA A 128 -6.38 5.42 0.72
C ALA A 128 -6.15 5.97 -0.69
N TRP A 129 -6.74 5.35 -1.71
CA TRP A 129 -6.64 5.81 -3.09
C TRP A 129 -7.35 7.15 -3.31
N ALA A 130 -8.59 7.29 -2.82
CA ALA A 130 -9.36 8.53 -2.94
C ALA A 130 -8.61 9.74 -2.37
N ASN A 131 -7.91 9.55 -1.25
CA ASN A 131 -7.23 10.65 -0.54
C ASN A 131 -5.79 10.91 -1.02
N GLU A 132 -5.04 9.86 -1.41
CA GLU A 132 -3.62 10.02 -1.71
C GLU A 132 -3.29 10.10 -3.21
N CYS A 133 -4.01 9.41 -4.08
CA CYS A 133 -3.70 9.41 -5.51
C CYS A 133 -4.92 9.02 -6.35
N PRO A 134 -6.03 9.77 -6.25
CA PRO A 134 -7.26 9.37 -6.94
C PRO A 134 -7.06 9.31 -8.46
N THR A 135 -6.19 10.17 -9.00
CA THR A 135 -5.86 10.20 -10.44
C THR A 135 -5.26 8.90 -10.95
N LYS A 136 -4.55 8.12 -10.13
CA LYS A 136 -4.02 6.80 -10.53
C LYS A 136 -5.15 5.81 -10.84
N ALA A 137 -6.33 6.04 -10.28
CA ALA A 137 -7.54 5.30 -10.61
C ALA A 137 -8.15 5.67 -11.95
N TYR A 138 -7.70 6.75 -12.57
CA TYR A 138 -8.19 7.29 -13.84
C TYR A 138 -7.10 7.39 -14.91
N ASP A 139 -5.86 6.97 -14.60
CA ASP A 139 -4.75 7.03 -15.56
C ASP A 139 -5.08 6.15 -16.79
N PHE A 140 -5.06 6.79 -17.95
CA PHE A 140 -5.63 6.48 -19.27
C PHE A 140 -5.24 5.13 -19.89
N ARG A 141 -4.46 4.32 -19.18
CA ARG A 141 -4.09 2.95 -19.58
C ARG A 141 -5.12 1.92 -19.13
N ARG A 142 -6.13 2.35 -18.39
CA ARG A 142 -7.25 1.52 -17.95
C ARG A 142 -8.53 2.15 -18.46
N PRO A 143 -9.50 1.35 -18.91
CA PRO A 143 -10.83 1.88 -19.03
C PRO A 143 -11.27 2.21 -17.60
N THR A 144 -11.51 3.48 -17.33
CA THR A 144 -12.02 4.00 -16.07
C THR A 144 -13.24 4.78 -16.48
N PHE A 145 -14.39 4.45 -15.89
CA PHE A 145 -15.65 4.51 -16.62
C PHE A 145 -16.60 5.59 -16.10
N GLY A 146 -16.04 6.57 -15.39
CA GLY A 146 -16.71 7.80 -15.00
C GLY A 146 -15.70 8.95 -14.80
N PRO A 147 -16.19 10.19 -14.67
CA PRO A 147 -15.33 11.35 -14.44
C PRO A 147 -14.60 11.25 -13.10
N ASN A 148 -13.38 11.77 -13.03
CA ASN A 148 -12.70 11.95 -11.75
C ASN A 148 -13.42 13.05 -10.94
N PRO A 149 -14.02 12.74 -9.77
CA PRO A 149 -14.73 13.73 -8.97
C PRO A 149 -13.78 14.72 -8.28
N PHE A 150 -12.48 14.47 -8.33
CA PHE A 150 -11.45 15.32 -7.74
C PHE A 150 -10.79 16.19 -8.80
N GLN A 151 -11.12 17.48 -8.82
CA GLN A 151 -10.42 18.50 -9.62
C GLN A 151 -9.78 19.58 -8.74
N PRO A 152 -8.56 20.08 -9.08
CA PRO A 152 -7.61 19.58 -10.08
C PRO A 152 -6.64 18.51 -9.53
N MET A 153 -5.85 17.88 -10.43
CA MET A 153 -4.94 16.76 -10.16
C MET A 153 -4.00 17.01 -8.96
N GLY A 154 -4.08 16.16 -7.93
CA GLY A 154 -3.17 16.24 -6.79
C GLY A 154 -3.60 15.39 -5.59
N TYR A 155 -2.81 15.49 -4.53
CA TYR A 155 -3.21 15.02 -3.20
C TYR A 155 -4.35 15.89 -2.69
N LEU A 156 -5.37 15.30 -2.09
CA LEU A 156 -6.38 16.08 -1.40
C LEU A 156 -5.75 16.69 -0.13
N GLU A 157 -5.83 18.01 0.01
CA GLU A 157 -5.41 18.72 1.22
C GLU A 157 -6.50 18.74 2.31
N ARG A 158 -7.66 18.16 2.00
CA ARG A 158 -8.82 18.02 2.89
C ARG A 158 -9.36 16.60 2.86
N HIS A 159 -10.18 16.29 3.85
CA HIS A 159 -10.94 15.04 3.84
C HIS A 159 -11.89 14.98 2.64
N THR A 160 -11.94 13.80 2.01
CA THR A 160 -13.00 13.45 1.06
C THR A 160 -14.35 13.43 1.78
N THR A 161 -15.35 14.13 1.23
CA THR A 161 -16.73 14.04 1.72
C THR A 161 -17.35 12.68 1.39
N GLN A 162 -18.45 12.33 2.06
CA GLN A 162 -19.12 11.05 1.80
C GLN A 162 -19.59 10.93 0.34
N GLN A 163 -20.15 12.02 -0.22
CA GLN A 163 -20.61 12.05 -1.61
C GLN A 163 -19.45 11.90 -2.60
N GLU A 164 -18.36 12.66 -2.42
CA GLU A 164 -17.19 12.54 -3.30
C GLU A 164 -16.57 11.15 -3.25
N PHE A 165 -16.56 10.51 -2.07
CA PHE A 165 -16.07 9.16 -1.94
C PHE A 165 -16.98 8.16 -2.67
N GLN A 166 -18.30 8.32 -2.55
CA GLN A 166 -19.27 7.53 -3.30
C GLN A 166 -19.09 7.70 -4.81
N ASP A 167 -18.98 8.94 -5.29
CA ASP A 167 -18.77 9.25 -6.71
C ASP A 167 -17.47 8.64 -7.21
N PHE A 168 -16.38 8.74 -6.43
CA PHE A 168 -15.10 8.12 -6.75
C PHE A 168 -15.24 6.60 -6.88
N VAL A 169 -15.89 5.97 -5.91
CA VAL A 169 -16.11 4.53 -5.89
C VAL A 169 -16.95 4.09 -7.09
N LEU A 170 -17.98 4.85 -7.48
CA LEU A 170 -18.80 4.54 -8.66
C LEU A 170 -18.04 4.76 -9.97
N ASN A 171 -17.28 5.84 -10.09
CA ASN A 171 -16.60 6.23 -11.32
C ASN A 171 -15.31 5.43 -11.59
N THR A 172 -14.80 4.70 -10.59
CA THR A 172 -13.64 3.81 -10.72
C THR A 172 -14.02 2.35 -11.03
N ARG A 173 -15.27 2.07 -11.39
CA ARG A 173 -15.73 0.72 -11.79
C ARG A 173 -15.89 0.61 -13.29
N SER A 174 -15.88 -0.61 -13.83
CA SER A 174 -16.42 -0.88 -15.15
C SER A 174 -17.92 -0.60 -15.28
N PRO A 175 -18.46 -0.43 -16.50
CA PRO A 175 -19.89 -0.24 -16.72
C PRO A 175 -20.65 -1.48 -16.26
N ASP A 176 -19.97 -2.63 -16.35
CA ASP A 176 -20.38 -3.92 -15.84
C ASP A 176 -20.13 -4.08 -14.32
N GLY A 177 -19.65 -3.04 -13.64
CA GLY A 177 -19.53 -2.97 -12.19
C GLY A 177 -18.27 -3.57 -11.58
N ILE A 178 -17.28 -4.04 -12.35
CA ILE A 178 -16.01 -4.55 -11.79
C ILE A 178 -15.24 -3.38 -11.17
N GLY A 179 -14.86 -3.50 -9.90
CA GLY A 179 -14.06 -2.50 -9.21
C GLY A 179 -12.62 -2.41 -9.72
N VAL A 180 -12.01 -1.23 -9.57
CA VAL A 180 -10.62 -0.97 -9.98
C VAL A 180 -9.62 -1.90 -9.28
N ILE A 181 -9.89 -2.34 -8.04
CA ILE A 181 -8.98 -3.24 -7.32
C ILE A 181 -9.02 -4.64 -7.93
N GLY A 182 -10.21 -5.19 -8.19
CA GLY A 182 -10.38 -6.48 -8.84
C GLY A 182 -9.74 -6.48 -10.23
N PHE A 183 -9.98 -5.41 -11.01
CA PHE A 183 -9.31 -5.24 -12.30
C PHE A 183 -7.78 -5.13 -12.18
N TYR A 184 -7.28 -4.50 -11.11
CA TYR A 184 -5.84 -4.38 -10.86
C TYR A 184 -5.19 -5.70 -10.44
N LEU A 185 -5.84 -6.47 -9.57
CA LEU A 185 -5.42 -7.83 -9.23
C LEU A 185 -5.37 -8.70 -10.48
N TRP A 186 -6.43 -8.63 -11.30
CA TRP A 186 -6.51 -9.40 -12.53
C TRP A 186 -5.36 -9.07 -13.48
N GLN A 187 -5.16 -7.80 -13.82
CA GLN A 187 -4.14 -7.42 -14.79
C GLN A 187 -2.70 -7.63 -14.28
N SER A 188 -2.45 -7.51 -12.97
CA SER A 188 -1.09 -7.53 -12.43
C SER A 188 -0.63 -8.91 -11.98
N ILE A 189 -1.56 -9.83 -11.69
CA ILE A 189 -1.26 -11.14 -11.11
C ILE A 189 -1.90 -12.28 -11.90
N ILE A 190 -3.20 -12.21 -12.24
CA ILE A 190 -3.93 -13.32 -12.86
C ILE A 190 -3.68 -13.41 -14.38
N ALA A 191 -3.71 -12.26 -15.06
CA ALA A 191 -3.55 -12.12 -16.50
C ALA A 191 -2.50 -11.03 -16.83
N PRO A 192 -1.24 -11.20 -16.41
CA PRO A 192 -0.17 -10.21 -16.60
C PRO A 192 0.05 -9.82 -18.07
N VAL A 193 -0.25 -10.72 -19.01
CA VAL A 193 -0.21 -10.44 -20.45
C VAL A 193 -1.16 -9.32 -20.89
N CYS A 194 -2.29 -9.16 -20.21
CA CYS A 194 -3.27 -8.11 -20.53
C CYS A 194 -2.83 -6.73 -20.04
N HIS A 195 -2.12 -6.64 -18.91
CA HIS A 195 -1.50 -5.39 -18.50
C HIS A 195 -0.44 -4.92 -19.51
N LEU A 196 0.45 -5.83 -19.94
CA LEU A 196 1.46 -5.53 -20.95
C LEU A 196 0.81 -5.11 -22.28
N TRP A 197 -0.32 -5.72 -22.63
CA TRP A 197 -1.10 -5.35 -23.81
C TRP A 197 -1.67 -3.92 -23.69
N HIS A 198 -2.34 -3.59 -22.59
CA HIS A 198 -2.85 -2.23 -22.33
C HIS A 198 -1.73 -1.18 -22.37
N GLN A 199 -0.57 -1.50 -21.78
CA GLN A 199 0.60 -0.61 -21.82
C GLN A 199 1.10 -0.37 -23.25
N ARG A 200 1.28 -1.43 -24.05
CA ARG A 200 1.78 -1.30 -25.43
C ARG A 200 0.79 -0.59 -26.34
N LEU A 201 -0.51 -0.82 -26.14
CA LEU A 201 -1.57 -0.12 -26.86
C LEU A 201 -1.48 1.40 -26.63
N ALA A 202 -1.32 1.83 -25.37
CA ALA A 202 -1.15 3.24 -25.03
C ALA A 202 0.14 3.86 -25.60
N GLU A 203 1.18 3.05 -25.78
CA GLU A 203 2.46 3.46 -26.38
C GLU A 203 2.48 3.37 -27.92
N GLY A 204 1.38 2.94 -28.57
CA GLY A 204 1.33 2.72 -30.02
C GLY A 204 2.28 1.62 -30.52
N LYS A 205 2.66 0.68 -29.66
CA LYS A 205 3.63 -0.39 -29.96
C LYS A 205 2.93 -1.68 -30.41
N LYS A 206 3.68 -2.52 -31.15
CA LYS A 206 3.21 -3.86 -31.57
C LYS A 206 2.77 -4.70 -30.38
N MET A 207 1.63 -5.37 -30.51
CA MET A 207 1.01 -6.18 -29.45
C MET A 207 1.85 -7.42 -29.07
N TYR A 208 1.65 -7.92 -27.85
CA TYR A 208 2.24 -9.16 -27.36
C TYR A 208 1.46 -10.37 -27.90
N GLU A 209 2.16 -11.46 -28.23
CA GLU A 209 1.51 -12.68 -28.71
C GLU A 209 0.64 -13.28 -27.60
N GLY A 210 -0.61 -13.64 -27.92
CA GLY A 210 -1.56 -14.22 -26.96
C GLY A 210 -2.38 -13.22 -26.13
N ALA A 211 -2.19 -11.91 -26.32
CA ALA A 211 -3.08 -10.87 -25.79
C ALA A 211 -3.90 -10.25 -26.92
N THR A 212 -5.21 -10.50 -26.93
CA THR A 212 -6.15 -9.95 -27.91
C THR A 212 -7.16 -9.03 -27.22
N PRO A 213 -7.80 -8.09 -27.95
CA PRO A 213 -8.88 -7.27 -27.40
C PRO A 213 -10.00 -8.11 -26.77
N GLU A 214 -10.38 -9.23 -27.40
CA GLU A 214 -11.45 -10.12 -26.94
C GLU A 214 -11.08 -10.81 -25.62
N ARG A 215 -9.79 -11.01 -25.37
CA ARG A 215 -9.29 -11.55 -24.09
C ARG A 215 -9.18 -10.46 -23.04
N CYS A 216 -8.61 -9.31 -23.39
CA CYS A 216 -8.16 -8.33 -22.42
C CYS A 216 -9.17 -7.21 -22.10
N ASN A 217 -10.21 -7.04 -22.91
CA ASN A 217 -11.28 -6.07 -22.70
C ASN A 217 -12.65 -6.72 -22.45
N ASN A 218 -12.74 -8.05 -22.43
CA ASN A 218 -13.98 -8.77 -22.14
C ASN A 218 -14.22 -8.84 -20.62
N THR A 219 -15.20 -8.09 -20.15
CA THR A 219 -15.55 -7.99 -18.73
C THR A 219 -16.08 -9.30 -18.15
N ASP A 220 -16.82 -10.10 -18.93
CA ASP A 220 -17.25 -11.43 -18.51
C ASP A 220 -16.06 -12.36 -18.31
N ARG A 221 -15.07 -12.29 -19.21
CA ARG A 221 -13.83 -13.05 -19.05
C ARG A 221 -13.07 -12.64 -17.80
N ILE A 222 -12.94 -11.33 -17.54
CA ILE A 222 -12.28 -10.81 -16.32
C ILE A 222 -12.98 -11.34 -15.07
N ARG A 223 -14.33 -11.33 -15.03
CA ARG A 223 -15.10 -11.90 -13.90
C ARG A 223 -14.87 -13.40 -13.75
N GLN A 224 -14.88 -14.15 -14.85
CA GLN A 224 -14.62 -15.60 -14.82
C GLN A 224 -13.22 -15.90 -14.27
N ASP A 225 -12.21 -15.17 -14.74
CA ASP A 225 -10.83 -15.33 -14.27
C ASP A 225 -10.71 -14.98 -12.77
N LEU A 226 -11.36 -13.89 -12.30
CA LEU A 226 -11.40 -13.50 -10.89
C LEU A 226 -12.14 -14.52 -10.01
N ALA A 227 -13.25 -15.08 -10.51
CA ALA A 227 -14.03 -16.09 -9.81
C ALA A 227 -13.27 -17.43 -9.68
N ALA A 228 -12.57 -17.81 -10.75
CA ALA A 228 -11.80 -19.05 -10.84
C ALA A 228 -10.43 -18.97 -10.14
N ALA A 229 -9.92 -17.76 -9.90
CA ALA A 229 -8.64 -17.55 -9.24
C ALA A 229 -8.62 -18.17 -7.84
N ASP A 230 -7.58 -18.94 -7.58
CA ASP A 230 -7.25 -19.47 -6.27
C ASP A 230 -6.00 -18.73 -5.76
N PRO A 231 -6.14 -17.87 -4.72
CA PRO A 231 -5.02 -17.13 -4.17
C PRO A 231 -3.80 -18.00 -3.82
N ARG A 232 -4.00 -19.26 -3.39
CA ARG A 232 -2.92 -20.19 -3.03
C ARG A 232 -2.08 -20.65 -4.21
N LYS A 233 -2.61 -20.55 -5.43
CA LYS A 233 -1.88 -20.87 -6.66
C LYS A 233 -1.16 -19.67 -7.25
N LEU A 234 -1.57 -18.46 -6.87
CA LEU A 234 -1.02 -17.20 -7.40
C LEU A 234 0.22 -16.73 -6.63
N ALA A 235 0.36 -17.13 -5.37
CA ALA A 235 1.50 -16.80 -4.52
C ALA A 235 1.69 -17.90 -3.46
N HIS A 236 2.92 -18.00 -2.95
CA HIS A 236 3.23 -18.87 -1.82
C HIS A 236 2.74 -18.28 -0.50
N CYS A 237 2.58 -16.95 -0.45
CA CYS A 237 2.17 -16.27 0.76
C CYS A 237 1.45 -14.96 0.46
N TRP A 238 0.45 -14.64 1.26
CA TRP A 238 -0.25 -13.35 1.23
C TRP A 238 -0.05 -12.60 2.54
N ILE A 239 0.40 -11.36 2.43
CA ILE A 239 0.68 -10.48 3.57
C ILE A 239 -0.39 -9.41 3.59
N PHE A 240 -1.23 -9.40 4.63
CA PHE A 240 -2.30 -8.43 4.75
C PHE A 240 -1.82 -7.20 5.50
N GLN A 241 -2.17 -6.01 5.00
CA GLN A 241 -1.76 -4.74 5.61
C GLN A 241 -2.24 -4.59 7.05
N GLU A 242 -3.36 -5.23 7.40
CA GLU A 242 -3.96 -5.22 8.73
C GLU A 242 -3.19 -6.07 9.76
N THR A 243 -2.47 -7.09 9.28
CA THR A 243 -1.66 -8.04 10.06
C THR A 243 -0.21 -8.08 9.57
N LEU A 244 0.25 -6.96 9.01
CA LEU A 244 1.45 -6.85 8.18
C LEU A 244 2.69 -7.51 8.78
N MET A 245 3.00 -7.23 10.04
CA MET A 245 4.21 -7.77 10.68
C MET A 245 4.10 -9.26 11.00
N ASP A 246 2.92 -9.73 11.38
CA ASP A 246 2.69 -11.14 11.71
C ASP A 246 2.72 -11.99 10.44
N ASP A 247 2.00 -11.56 9.39
CA ASP A 247 1.99 -12.28 8.12
C ASP A 247 3.37 -12.25 7.44
N MET A 248 4.07 -11.12 7.48
CA MET A 248 5.44 -11.02 6.96
C MET A 248 6.38 -11.99 7.68
N ARG A 249 6.26 -12.11 9.00
CA ARG A 249 7.05 -13.08 9.78
C ARG A 249 6.78 -14.50 9.30
N GLU A 250 5.51 -14.87 9.17
CA GLU A 250 5.11 -16.22 8.73
C GLU A 250 5.60 -16.52 7.30
N CYS A 251 5.48 -15.57 6.36
CA CYS A 251 6.02 -15.73 5.01
C CYS A 251 7.55 -15.90 4.99
N LEU A 252 8.27 -15.12 5.80
CA LEU A 252 9.73 -15.18 5.86
C LEU A 252 10.23 -16.48 6.50
N LEU A 253 9.53 -16.98 7.53
CA LEU A 253 9.81 -18.30 8.11
C LEU A 253 9.60 -19.41 7.08
N ALA A 254 8.48 -19.39 6.35
CA ALA A 254 8.21 -20.37 5.30
C ALA A 254 9.27 -20.33 4.19
N TYR A 255 9.71 -19.13 3.79
CA TYR A 255 10.79 -18.96 2.83
C TYR A 255 12.12 -19.57 3.31
N GLU A 256 12.54 -19.30 4.54
CA GLU A 256 13.78 -19.88 5.08
C GLU A 256 13.72 -21.40 5.19
N GLN A 257 12.57 -21.94 5.57
CA GLN A 257 12.36 -23.38 5.68
C GLN A 257 12.43 -24.08 4.31
N LEU A 258 11.88 -23.47 3.27
CA LEU A 258 11.76 -24.09 1.96
C LEU A 258 12.95 -23.82 1.05
N ILE A 259 13.58 -22.65 1.14
CA ILE A 259 14.50 -22.17 0.12
C ILE A 259 15.89 -21.87 0.66
N LEU A 260 16.01 -21.03 1.69
CA LEU A 260 17.31 -20.54 2.15
C LEU A 260 17.35 -20.29 3.66
N PRO A 261 17.73 -21.30 4.46
CA PRO A 261 17.88 -21.15 5.91
C PRO A 261 18.90 -20.07 6.28
N GLY A 262 18.55 -19.20 7.24
CA GLY A 262 19.42 -18.15 7.73
C GLY A 262 19.54 -16.92 6.82
N ALA A 263 18.69 -16.81 5.79
CA ALA A 263 18.63 -15.64 4.91
C ALA A 263 18.20 -14.36 5.66
N ILE A 264 17.46 -14.50 6.76
CA ILE A 264 16.83 -13.39 7.49
C ILE A 264 17.59 -13.10 8.78
N ASP A 265 17.84 -11.81 9.01
CA ASP A 265 18.26 -11.28 10.29
C ASP A 265 17.03 -11.07 11.18
N TRP A 266 16.70 -12.12 11.94
CA TRP A 266 15.54 -12.12 12.83
C TRP A 266 15.65 -11.12 13.97
N ASP A 267 16.86 -10.75 14.40
CA ASP A 267 17.04 -9.74 15.45
C ASP A 267 16.63 -8.36 14.92
N LEU A 268 17.06 -8.00 13.70
CA LEU A 268 16.61 -6.77 13.05
C LEU A 268 15.10 -6.77 12.78
N PHE A 269 14.54 -7.92 12.37
CA PHE A 269 13.10 -8.04 12.17
C PHE A 269 12.32 -7.82 13.48
N ASN A 270 12.75 -8.48 14.57
CA ASN A 270 12.12 -8.37 15.89
C ASN A 270 12.23 -6.95 16.44
N GLN A 271 13.37 -6.28 16.25
CA GLN A 271 13.55 -4.88 16.62
C GLN A 271 12.60 -3.97 15.85
N ALA A 272 12.47 -4.17 14.53
CA ALA A 272 11.53 -3.41 13.71
C ALA A 272 10.06 -3.66 14.11
N ALA A 273 9.70 -4.91 14.45
CA ALA A 273 8.36 -5.27 14.92
C ALA A 273 8.04 -4.70 16.32
N ALA A 274 9.03 -4.68 17.21
CA ALA A 274 8.89 -4.11 18.56
C ALA A 274 8.77 -2.59 18.54
N ASN A 275 9.44 -1.92 17.60
CA ASN A 275 9.43 -0.46 17.50
C ASN A 275 8.17 0.06 16.80
N ARG A 276 7.04 -0.02 17.51
CA ARG A 276 5.72 0.45 17.04
C ARG A 276 5.66 1.94 16.72
N SER A 277 6.61 2.74 17.23
CA SER A 277 6.62 4.20 17.06
C SER A 277 7.12 4.66 15.69
N GLY A 278 7.84 3.79 14.95
CA GLY A 278 8.55 4.19 13.73
C GLY A 278 9.71 5.16 13.98
N GLU A 279 9.98 5.54 15.24
CA GLU A 279 11.13 6.35 15.65
C GLU A 279 12.33 5.41 15.87
N GLY A 280 13.06 5.12 14.80
CA GLY A 280 14.23 4.24 14.85
C GLY A 280 15.08 4.26 13.59
N LEU A 281 16.30 3.73 13.70
CA LEU A 281 17.39 3.70 12.71
C LEU A 281 17.00 3.41 11.24
N PHE A 282 15.92 2.68 11.00
CA PHE A 282 15.46 2.35 9.65
C PHE A 282 14.71 3.49 8.95
N PHE A 283 14.16 4.42 9.72
CA PHE A 283 13.15 5.35 9.23
C PHE A 283 13.69 6.72 8.87
N GLU A 284 14.79 7.22 9.42
CA GLU A 284 15.28 8.56 9.04
C GLU A 284 15.53 8.72 7.53
N ARG A 285 16.08 7.68 6.86
CA ARG A 285 16.24 7.68 5.40
C ARG A 285 14.92 7.53 4.65
N ALA A 286 13.99 6.72 5.15
CA ALA A 286 12.68 6.54 4.54
C ALA A 286 11.79 7.80 4.71
N TRP A 287 11.94 8.52 5.82
CA TRP A 287 11.18 9.72 6.17
C TRP A 287 11.50 10.93 5.31
N SER A 288 12.70 11.02 4.73
CA SER A 288 12.97 12.05 3.72
C SER A 288 12.01 11.97 2.53
N VAL A 289 11.54 10.76 2.19
CA VAL A 289 10.49 10.51 1.18
C VAL A 289 9.10 10.47 1.81
N ALA A 290 9.01 10.02 3.06
CA ALA A 290 7.78 9.87 3.83
C ALA A 290 7.37 11.13 4.63
N ARG A 291 7.93 12.31 4.33
CA ARG A 291 7.47 13.59 4.92
C ARG A 291 5.96 13.76 4.74
N TRP A 292 5.41 13.24 3.63
CA TRP A 292 3.99 13.18 3.30
C TRP A 292 3.17 12.12 4.06
N ALA A 293 3.84 11.17 4.70
CA ALA A 293 3.26 10.08 5.50
C ALA A 293 3.41 10.32 7.00
N ALA A 294 3.89 11.50 7.43
CA ALA A 294 3.88 11.87 8.84
C ALA A 294 2.45 11.67 9.40
N PRO A 295 2.28 11.00 10.56
CA PRO A 295 0.95 10.70 11.10
C PRO A 295 0.06 11.94 11.22
N SER A 296 0.66 13.08 11.57
CA SER A 296 -0.03 14.38 11.66
C SER A 296 -0.56 14.88 10.32
N LEU A 297 0.09 14.57 9.19
CA LEU A 297 -0.42 14.87 7.86
C LEU A 297 -1.41 13.81 7.37
N GLN A 298 -1.21 12.54 7.74
CA GLN A 298 -2.16 11.48 7.40
C GLN A 298 -3.53 11.74 8.03
N ILE A 299 -3.59 12.06 9.34
CA ILE A 299 -4.83 12.37 10.06
C ILE A 299 -5.54 13.59 9.45
N ARG A 300 -4.79 14.54 8.89
CA ARG A 300 -5.37 15.69 8.18
C ARG A 300 -5.94 15.34 6.81
N ARG A 301 -5.47 14.25 6.19
CA ARG A 301 -5.81 13.88 4.81
C ARG A 301 -6.93 12.88 4.72
N HIS A 302 -6.95 11.87 5.58
CA HIS A 302 -7.99 10.84 5.55
C HIS A 302 -8.62 10.68 6.93
N LYS A 303 -9.93 10.41 6.91
CA LYS A 303 -10.65 9.95 8.08
C LYS A 303 -10.32 8.48 8.33
N PRO A 304 -10.45 7.99 9.58
CA PRO A 304 -10.45 6.56 9.86
C PRO A 304 -11.36 5.82 8.88
N CYS A 305 -10.88 4.70 8.32
CA CYS A 305 -11.60 3.94 7.29
C CYS A 305 -13.07 3.68 7.66
N ALA A 306 -13.34 3.31 8.91
CA ALA A 306 -14.69 3.01 9.41
C ALA A 306 -15.67 4.19 9.25
N GLU A 307 -15.21 5.44 9.27
CA GLU A 307 -16.08 6.60 9.10
C GLU A 307 -16.71 6.69 7.70
N HIS A 308 -16.04 6.18 6.66
CA HIS A 308 -16.58 6.14 5.30
C HIS A 308 -17.67 5.07 5.10
N PHE A 309 -17.79 4.12 6.03
CA PHE A 309 -18.68 2.96 5.94
C PHE A 309 -19.70 2.89 7.09
N GLN A 310 -19.98 4.03 7.73
CA GLN A 310 -21.09 4.13 8.69
C GLN A 310 -22.44 3.87 8.01
N ASP A 311 -22.58 4.29 6.75
CA ASP A 311 -23.72 3.93 5.91
C ASP A 311 -23.50 2.53 5.29
N PRO A 312 -24.34 1.53 5.62
CA PRO A 312 -24.26 0.20 5.03
C PRO A 312 -24.37 0.19 3.49
N ALA A 313 -24.99 1.21 2.88
CA ALA A 313 -25.06 1.35 1.43
C ALA A 313 -23.67 1.42 0.80
N MET A 314 -22.71 2.11 1.42
CA MET A 314 -21.34 2.18 0.90
C MET A 314 -20.63 0.84 0.93
N THR A 315 -20.81 0.06 2.00
CA THR A 315 -20.28 -1.31 2.06
C THR A 315 -20.89 -2.18 0.96
N ARG A 316 -22.22 -2.10 0.74
CA ARG A 316 -22.87 -2.85 -0.35
C ARG A 316 -22.33 -2.46 -1.72
N ILE A 317 -22.16 -1.17 -1.97
CA ILE A 317 -21.60 -0.62 -3.20
C ILE A 317 -20.21 -1.22 -3.46
N LEU A 318 -19.30 -1.25 -2.49
CA LEU A 318 -17.96 -1.84 -2.68
C LEU A 318 -17.97 -3.36 -2.80
N ARG A 319 -18.76 -4.07 -1.99
CA ARG A 319 -18.87 -5.54 -2.08
C ARG A 319 -19.44 -5.99 -3.42
N ALA A 320 -20.33 -5.20 -4.02
CA ALA A 320 -20.83 -5.47 -5.36
C ALA A 320 -19.77 -5.24 -6.44
N ALA A 321 -18.81 -4.34 -6.22
CA ALA A 321 -17.78 -4.04 -7.21
C ALA A 321 -16.64 -5.06 -7.22
N ASP A 322 -16.21 -5.49 -6.04
CA ASP A 322 -15.08 -6.42 -5.89
C ASP A 322 -15.46 -7.68 -5.09
N PRO A 323 -16.57 -8.38 -5.41
CA PRO A 323 -17.09 -9.47 -4.56
C PRO A 323 -16.04 -10.57 -4.35
N PHE A 324 -15.28 -10.89 -5.39
CA PHE A 324 -14.23 -11.91 -5.36
C PHE A 324 -13.11 -11.57 -4.37
N LEU A 325 -12.78 -10.28 -4.18
CA LEU A 325 -11.77 -9.92 -3.20
C LEU A 325 -12.24 -10.18 -1.78
N PHE A 326 -13.50 -9.84 -1.47
CA PHE A 326 -14.06 -10.12 -0.15
C PHE A 326 -14.16 -11.61 0.13
N GLU A 327 -14.63 -12.39 -0.86
CA GLU A 327 -14.79 -13.83 -0.74
C GLU A 327 -13.44 -14.57 -0.63
N LYS A 328 -12.57 -14.41 -1.62
CA LYS A 328 -11.33 -15.19 -1.73
C LYS A 328 -10.34 -14.87 -0.60
N PHE A 329 -10.29 -13.61 -0.17
CA PHE A 329 -9.39 -13.16 0.89
C PHE A 329 -10.06 -13.07 2.26
N GLY A 330 -11.28 -13.57 2.45
CA GLY A 330 -11.89 -13.66 3.77
C GLY A 330 -12.15 -12.31 4.45
N TYR A 331 -12.48 -11.27 3.68
CA TYR A 331 -12.89 -9.99 4.27
C TYR A 331 -14.40 -10.02 4.55
N GLY A 332 -14.76 -10.29 5.80
CA GLY A 332 -16.15 -10.28 6.23
C GLY A 332 -16.77 -8.88 6.28
N GLN A 333 -15.96 -7.88 6.63
CA GLN A 333 -16.38 -6.48 6.85
C GLN A 333 -15.35 -5.49 6.27
N CYS A 334 -15.80 -4.25 6.07
CA CYS A 334 -14.91 -3.16 5.69
C CYS A 334 -13.99 -2.80 6.86
N CYS A 335 -12.74 -2.45 6.55
CA CYS A 335 -11.77 -1.91 7.51
C CYS A 335 -11.39 -2.87 8.66
N THR A 336 -11.72 -4.16 8.54
CA THR A 336 -11.30 -5.20 9.47
C THR A 336 -10.22 -6.08 8.83
N PRO A 337 -9.37 -6.73 9.64
CA PRO A 337 -8.44 -7.74 9.14
C PRO A 337 -9.16 -8.86 8.37
N SER A 338 -8.41 -9.50 7.46
CA SER A 338 -8.81 -10.76 6.84
C SER A 338 -9.02 -11.84 7.91
N SER A 339 -10.08 -12.65 7.79
CA SER A 339 -10.22 -13.87 8.60
C SER A 339 -9.44 -15.05 8.03
N HIS A 340 -8.98 -14.95 6.78
CA HIS A 340 -8.19 -15.98 6.14
C HIS A 340 -6.71 -15.76 6.39
N ARG A 341 -6.03 -16.88 6.65
CA ARG A 341 -4.59 -16.98 6.46
C ARG A 341 -4.35 -17.83 5.21
N ILE A 342 -3.66 -17.27 4.22
CA ILE A 342 -3.48 -17.90 2.91
C ILE A 342 -1.99 -18.20 2.73
N TRP A 343 -1.64 -19.46 3.02
CA TRP A 343 -0.32 -20.06 2.83
C TRP A 343 -0.43 -21.25 1.87
#